data_AF-A0A238JKJ6-F1
#
_entry.id   AF-A0A238JKJ6-F1
#
_cell.length_a   1.000
_cell.length_b   1.000
_cell.length_c   1.000
_cell.angle_alpha   90.00
_cell.angle_beta   90.00
_cell.angle_gamma   90.00
#
_symmetry.space_group_name_H-M   'P 1'
#
loop_
_entity.id
_entity.type
_entity.pdbx_description
1 polymer ?
#
loop_
_entity_poly.entity_id
_entity_poly.type
_entity_poly.pdbx_seq_one_letter_code
_entity_poly.pdbx_strand_id
1 'polypeptide(L)'
;MSALLFTAQSLPYKREKATLRQIVVALFGNGEERMSKKNHDSDVAFIKALAELLQENDLTELEVMREYGEDDSLNVRVSRQQNVTVAAAAPMAAPAPVAAAPAPAAAPAAAAPAADVPEDPASHPGAVTSPMVGTVYMQAEPGAPSFISVGTQVKEGDTLLIVEAMKTMNHIPAPKAGTVKRILVEDGAPVEFGAPLVILE
;
A
#
# COMPACT_ATOMS: atom_id res chain seq x y z
N MET A 1 77.22 -17.49 -7.06
CA MET A 1 78.22 -16.58 -6.47
C MET A 1 77.48 -15.52 -5.67
N SER A 2 77.88 -15.36 -4.39
CA SER A 2 77.64 -14.27 -3.42
C SER A 2 76.20 -13.81 -3.17
N ALA A 3 75.57 -14.11 -2.02
CA ALA A 3 75.85 -13.69 -0.64
C ALA A 3 75.62 -12.19 -0.38
N LEU A 4 74.65 -11.83 0.48
CA LEU A 4 74.91 -11.36 1.86
C LEU A 4 73.61 -11.05 2.63
N LEU A 5 73.60 -11.47 3.90
CA LEU A 5 72.66 -11.11 4.96
C LEU A 5 72.67 -9.60 5.25
N PHE A 6 71.53 -9.03 5.65
CA PHE A 6 71.46 -7.92 6.63
C PHE A 6 70.10 -7.99 7.36
N THR A 7 70.05 -8.69 8.50
CA THR A 7 70.10 -8.12 9.87
C THR A 7 68.92 -7.22 10.19
N ALA A 8 67.93 -7.78 10.91
CA ALA A 8 66.95 -7.02 11.67
C ALA A 8 67.67 -6.29 12.82
N GLN A 9 67.66 -4.96 12.80
CA GLN A 9 68.05 -4.13 13.93
C GLN A 9 66.83 -3.34 14.39
N SER A 10 66.58 -3.44 15.69
CA SER A 10 65.43 -2.88 16.40
C SER A 10 65.71 -1.44 16.88
N LEU A 11 64.63 -0.67 17.06
CA LEU A 11 64.43 0.55 17.87
C LEU A 11 64.61 1.93 17.17
N PRO A 12 64.00 3.02 17.68
CA PRO A 12 62.62 3.19 18.17
C PRO A 12 61.98 4.51 17.65
N TYR A 13 60.76 4.49 17.09
CA TYR A 13 60.04 5.76 16.84
C TYR A 13 58.60 5.71 17.34
N LYS A 14 58.49 6.20 18.58
CA LYS A 14 57.40 7.01 19.16
C LYS A 14 56.02 6.86 18.50
N ARG A 15 55.13 6.20 19.24
CA ARG A 15 53.68 6.14 19.00
C ARG A 15 53.09 7.55 18.94
N GLU A 16 52.61 7.96 17.78
CA GLU A 16 51.43 8.82 17.67
C GLU A 16 50.38 8.07 16.85
N LYS A 17 49.25 7.79 17.49
CA LYS A 17 48.16 6.99 16.94
C LYS A 17 47.41 7.81 15.89
N ALA A 18 47.89 7.80 14.64
CA ALA A 18 47.00 8.07 13.52
C ALA A 18 46.05 6.87 13.40
N THR A 19 44.83 7.02 13.90
CA THR A 19 43.80 5.99 13.85
C THR A 19 43.56 5.60 12.39
N LEU A 20 43.53 4.29 12.09
CA LEU A 20 43.29 3.71 10.76
C LEU A 20 42.09 4.33 10.00
N ARG A 21 41.17 4.99 10.70
CA ARG A 21 40.07 5.74 10.09
C ARG A 21 40.50 6.94 9.24
N GLN A 22 41.62 7.61 9.54
CA GLN A 22 42.03 8.80 8.76
C GLN A 22 42.74 8.46 7.44
N ILE A 23 43.38 7.28 7.33
CA ILE A 23 44.06 6.86 6.10
C ILE A 23 43.05 6.35 5.05
N VAL A 24 41.92 5.79 5.49
CA VAL A 24 40.88 5.28 4.56
C VAL A 24 40.08 6.41 3.92
N VAL A 25 39.81 7.51 4.63
CA VAL A 25 39.04 8.65 4.10
C VAL A 25 39.79 9.37 2.95
N ALA A 26 41.11 9.45 3.01
CA ALA A 26 41.91 10.13 1.98
C ALA A 26 42.06 9.34 0.67
N LEU A 27 41.84 8.02 0.68
CA LEU A 27 41.98 7.16 -0.51
C LEU A 27 40.64 6.80 -1.18
N PHE A 28 39.51 6.96 -0.48
CA PHE A 28 38.17 6.62 -1.00
C PHE A 28 37.21 7.82 -1.18
N GLY A 29 37.55 9.01 -0.68
CA GLY A 29 36.63 10.16 -0.60
C GLY A 29 36.31 10.93 -1.88
N ASN A 30 36.44 10.36 -3.09
CA ASN A 30 36.19 11.09 -4.35
C ASN A 30 35.34 10.32 -5.40
N GLY A 31 34.95 9.07 -5.11
CA GLY A 31 34.17 8.23 -6.03
C GLY A 31 32.65 8.46 -5.95
N GLU A 32 32.12 8.59 -4.73
CA GLU A 32 30.67 8.68 -4.48
C GLU A 32 30.06 10.00 -4.99
N GLU A 33 30.77 11.12 -4.86
CA GLU A 33 30.29 12.45 -5.27
C GLU A 33 30.14 12.59 -6.80
N ARG A 34 30.94 11.84 -7.58
CA ARG A 34 30.91 11.84 -9.05
C ARG A 34 29.78 10.98 -9.63
N MET A 35 29.34 9.96 -8.90
CA MET A 35 28.28 9.05 -9.35
C MET A 35 26.89 9.65 -9.07
N SER A 36 26.70 10.21 -7.86
CA SER A 36 25.44 10.86 -7.47
C SER A 36 25.06 12.05 -8.37
N LYS A 37 26.04 12.86 -8.79
CA LYS A 37 25.80 14.00 -9.73
C LYS A 37 25.37 13.58 -11.13
N LYS A 38 25.86 12.44 -11.64
CA LYS A 38 25.49 11.93 -12.97
C LYS A 38 24.07 11.37 -12.96
N ASN A 39 23.68 10.71 -11.88
CA ASN A 39 22.34 10.17 -11.72
C ASN A 39 21.32 11.32 -11.70
N HIS A 40 21.58 12.38 -10.91
CA HIS A 40 20.68 13.53 -10.81
C HIS A 40 20.46 14.28 -12.14
N ASP A 41 21.50 14.45 -12.96
CA ASP A 41 21.36 15.08 -14.29
C ASP A 41 20.51 14.21 -15.25
N SER A 42 20.70 12.89 -15.20
CA SER A 42 19.91 11.94 -15.98
C SER A 42 18.45 11.85 -15.53
N ASP A 43 18.17 12.04 -14.25
CA ASP A 43 16.82 12.08 -13.69
C ASP A 43 16.05 13.31 -14.17
N VAL A 44 16.71 14.48 -14.20
CA VAL A 44 16.11 15.73 -14.69
C VAL A 44 15.79 15.63 -16.18
N ALA A 45 16.68 15.05 -16.99
CA ALA A 45 16.40 14.81 -18.40
C ALA A 45 15.22 13.84 -18.61
N PHE A 46 15.13 12.80 -17.77
CA PHE A 46 14.05 11.82 -17.82
C PHE A 46 12.69 12.40 -17.44
N ILE A 47 12.61 13.18 -16.36
CA ILE A 47 11.36 13.84 -15.92
C ILE A 47 10.85 14.81 -17.00
N LYS A 48 11.75 15.53 -17.69
CA LYS A 48 11.38 16.40 -18.82
C LYS A 48 10.79 15.60 -19.99
N ALA A 49 11.40 14.48 -20.36
CA ALA A 49 10.88 13.62 -21.41
C ALA A 49 9.49 13.04 -21.06
N LEU A 50 9.25 12.69 -19.79
CA LEU A 50 7.92 12.25 -19.33
C LEU A 50 6.87 13.37 -19.44
N ALA A 51 7.23 14.61 -19.10
CA ALA A 51 6.34 15.75 -19.25
C ALA A 51 6.01 16.05 -20.72
N GLU A 52 6.99 15.92 -21.62
CA GLU A 52 6.80 16.04 -23.08
C GLU A 52 5.87 14.95 -23.61
N LEU A 53 6.10 13.68 -23.25
CA LEU A 53 5.22 12.56 -23.66
C LEU A 53 3.79 12.73 -23.16
N LEU A 54 3.61 13.22 -21.93
CA LEU A 54 2.29 13.49 -21.37
C LEU A 54 1.54 14.55 -22.20
N GLN A 55 2.26 15.57 -22.66
CA GLN A 55 1.70 16.66 -23.47
C GLN A 55 1.43 16.25 -24.92
N GLU A 56 2.32 15.48 -25.56
CA GLU A 56 2.18 15.02 -26.95
C GLU A 56 1.06 13.98 -27.12
N ASN A 57 0.83 13.15 -26.10
CA ASN A 57 -0.12 12.04 -26.16
C ASN A 57 -1.45 12.35 -25.43
N ASP A 58 -1.66 13.61 -25.02
CA ASP A 58 -2.85 14.05 -24.28
C ASP A 58 -3.23 13.17 -23.07
N LEU A 59 -2.24 12.70 -22.32
CA LEU A 59 -2.44 11.85 -21.14
C LEU A 59 -2.71 12.70 -19.89
N THR A 60 -3.55 12.23 -18.97
CA THR A 60 -3.83 12.97 -17.72
C THR A 60 -2.74 12.77 -16.67
N GLU A 61 -2.11 11.59 -16.65
CA GLU A 61 -1.10 11.19 -15.67
C GLU A 61 -0.17 10.12 -16.25
N LEU A 62 1.10 10.16 -15.84
CA LEU A 62 2.13 9.15 -16.12
C LEU A 62 2.91 8.88 -14.83
N GLU A 63 3.07 7.60 -14.49
CA GLU A 63 3.89 7.14 -13.37
C GLU A 63 4.90 6.12 -13.86
N VAL A 64 6.17 6.31 -13.47
CA VAL A 64 7.27 5.40 -13.83
C VAL A 64 8.16 5.16 -12.63
N MET A 65 8.37 3.89 -12.32
CA MET A 65 9.37 3.40 -11.37
C MET A 65 10.61 2.94 -12.13
N ARG A 66 11.78 3.43 -11.74
CA ARG A 66 13.07 3.00 -12.29
C ARG A 66 13.98 2.54 -11.17
N GLU A 67 14.55 1.36 -11.32
CA GLU A 67 15.53 0.81 -10.38
C GLU A 67 16.94 1.04 -10.92
N TYR A 68 17.81 1.65 -10.12
CA TYR A 68 19.21 1.95 -10.44
C TYR A 68 20.18 0.91 -9.83
N GLY A 69 19.71 0.09 -8.89
CA GLY A 69 20.47 -0.97 -8.23
C GLY A 69 19.61 -1.73 -7.21
N GLU A 70 20.24 -2.64 -6.47
CA GLU A 70 19.55 -3.57 -5.55
C GLU A 70 18.81 -2.87 -4.39
N ASP A 71 19.16 -1.60 -4.08
CA ASP A 71 18.54 -0.78 -3.03
C ASP A 71 18.16 0.65 -3.49
N ASP A 72 18.27 0.98 -4.79
CA ASP A 72 18.04 2.35 -5.28
C ASP A 72 16.94 2.37 -6.34
N SER A 73 15.83 3.04 -6.03
CA SER A 73 14.68 3.19 -6.93
C SER A 73 14.17 4.63 -6.96
N LEU A 74 13.81 5.09 -8.15
CA LEU A 74 13.22 6.39 -8.41
C LEU A 74 11.79 6.21 -8.90
N ASN A 75 10.84 6.71 -8.12
CA ASN A 75 9.43 6.77 -8.48
C ASN A 75 9.08 8.19 -8.93
N VAL A 76 8.67 8.34 -10.19
CA VAL A 76 8.28 9.62 -10.77
C VAL A 76 6.83 9.56 -11.23
N ARG A 77 5.97 10.41 -10.65
CA ARG A 77 4.59 10.62 -11.08
C ARG A 77 4.43 12.04 -11.60
N VAL A 78 3.99 12.17 -12.84
CA VAL A 78 3.71 13.45 -13.52
C VAL A 78 2.23 13.48 -13.87
N SER A 79 1.50 14.49 -13.40
CA SER A 79 0.08 14.66 -13.69
C SER A 79 -0.21 16.06 -14.21
N ARG A 80 -1.15 16.16 -15.15
CA ARG A 80 -1.74 17.43 -15.54
C ARG A 80 -2.82 17.76 -14.53
N GLN A 81 -2.60 18.80 -13.74
CA GLN A 81 -3.60 19.32 -12.81
C GLN A 81 -4.75 19.92 -13.63
N GLN A 82 -5.74 19.10 -13.97
CA GLN A 82 -7.01 19.56 -14.50
C GLN A 82 -7.78 20.16 -13.32
N ASN A 83 -7.78 21.50 -13.23
CA ASN A 83 -8.77 22.20 -12.41
C ASN A 83 -10.15 21.91 -13.01
N VAL A 84 -10.74 20.77 -12.64
CA VAL A 84 -12.16 20.55 -12.81
C VAL A 84 -12.84 21.43 -11.78
N THR A 85 -13.15 22.66 -12.19
CA THR A 85 -14.15 23.47 -11.52
C THR A 85 -15.46 22.69 -11.60
N VAL A 86 -15.78 21.94 -10.54
CA VAL A 86 -17.10 21.36 -10.34
C VAL A 86 -18.05 22.55 -10.24
N ALA A 87 -18.75 22.85 -11.32
CA ALA A 87 -19.84 23.80 -11.30
C ALA A 87 -20.89 23.24 -10.33
N ALA A 88 -21.01 23.88 -9.17
CA ALA A 88 -22.06 23.58 -8.21
C ALA A 88 -23.41 23.76 -8.91
N ALA A 89 -24.08 22.65 -9.20
CA ALA A 89 -25.46 22.66 -9.65
C ALA A 89 -26.30 23.27 -8.53
N ALA A 90 -26.95 24.39 -8.83
CA ALA A 90 -27.87 25.08 -7.93
C ALA A 90 -28.97 24.11 -7.45
N PRO A 91 -29.33 24.10 -6.16
CA PRO A 91 -30.46 23.30 -5.69
C PRO A 91 -31.73 23.81 -6.36
N MET A 92 -32.30 22.95 -7.21
CA MET A 92 -33.60 23.16 -7.83
C MET A 92 -34.65 23.18 -6.72
N ALA A 93 -35.39 24.29 -6.64
CA ALA A 93 -36.44 24.50 -5.66
C ALA A 93 -37.46 23.34 -5.71
N ALA A 94 -37.66 22.70 -4.56
CA ALA A 94 -38.74 21.74 -4.37
C ALA A 94 -40.09 22.44 -4.60
N PRO A 95 -41.01 21.89 -5.41
CA PRO A 95 -42.36 22.42 -5.51
C PRO A 95 -43.07 22.27 -4.16
N ALA A 96 -43.64 23.37 -3.69
CA ALA A 96 -44.45 23.43 -2.49
C ALA A 96 -45.60 22.40 -2.55
N PRO A 97 -45.86 21.65 -1.47
CA PRO A 97 -47.01 20.76 -1.43
C PRO A 97 -48.28 21.60 -1.39
N VAL A 98 -49.11 21.45 -2.43
CA VAL A 98 -50.49 21.91 -2.45
C VAL A 98 -51.29 21.18 -1.36
N ALA A 99 -51.89 21.96 -0.48
CA ALA A 99 -52.80 21.47 0.54
C ALA A 99 -54.06 20.86 -0.12
N ALA A 100 -54.21 19.54 0.03
CA ALA A 100 -55.45 18.83 -0.25
C ALA A 100 -56.25 18.63 1.05
N ALA A 101 -57.56 18.83 0.94
CA ALA A 101 -58.56 18.74 2.00
C ALA A 101 -58.60 17.36 2.71
N PRO A 102 -59.11 17.29 3.96
CA PRO A 102 -59.04 16.06 4.75
C PRO A 102 -60.04 15.02 4.26
N ALA A 103 -59.56 13.80 4.03
CA ALA A 103 -60.37 12.59 3.88
C ALA A 103 -60.12 11.67 5.08
N PRO A 104 -61.10 10.86 5.49
CA PRO A 104 -61.21 10.35 6.86
C PRO A 104 -60.22 9.22 7.18
N ALA A 105 -59.89 9.16 8.47
CA ALA A 105 -58.94 8.27 9.11
C ALA A 105 -59.14 6.78 8.80
N ALA A 106 -58.03 6.11 8.47
CA ALA A 106 -57.88 4.67 8.56
C ALA A 106 -56.90 4.34 9.71
N ALA A 107 -57.26 3.30 10.46
CA ALA A 107 -56.68 2.85 11.71
C ALA A 107 -55.17 2.51 11.65
N PRO A 108 -54.45 2.58 12.79
CA PRO A 108 -53.02 2.31 12.85
C PRO A 108 -52.72 0.82 12.62
N ALA A 109 -52.06 0.51 11.51
CA ALA A 109 -51.40 -0.78 11.33
C ALA A 109 -50.06 -0.76 12.08
N ALA A 110 -49.84 -1.80 12.87
CA ALA A 110 -48.71 -2.01 13.73
C ALA A 110 -47.36 -1.79 13.03
N ALA A 111 -46.46 -1.10 13.72
CA ALA A 111 -45.05 -1.01 13.37
C ALA A 111 -44.44 -2.41 13.33
N ALA A 112 -44.20 -2.91 12.11
CA ALA A 112 -43.22 -3.96 11.89
C ALA A 112 -41.82 -3.38 12.21
N PRO A 113 -40.90 -4.15 12.80
CA PRO A 113 -39.55 -3.69 13.06
C PRO A 113 -38.94 -3.18 11.75
N ALA A 114 -38.31 -2.01 11.81
CA ALA A 114 -37.47 -1.51 10.74
C ALA A 114 -36.51 -2.64 10.38
N ALA A 115 -36.69 -3.19 9.17
CA ALA A 115 -35.67 -4.01 8.56
C ALA A 115 -34.40 -3.17 8.56
N ASP A 116 -33.33 -3.73 9.13
CA ASP A 116 -31.96 -3.30 8.95
C ASP A 116 -31.82 -2.74 7.54
N VAL A 117 -31.62 -1.42 7.46
CA VAL A 117 -30.99 -0.83 6.29
C VAL A 117 -29.76 -1.69 6.02
N PRO A 118 -29.49 -2.15 4.79
CA PRO A 118 -28.26 -2.88 4.53
C PRO A 118 -27.12 -1.92 4.83
N GLU A 119 -26.60 -1.98 6.05
CA GLU A 119 -25.36 -1.34 6.42
C GLU A 119 -24.33 -1.94 5.46
N ASP A 120 -23.65 -1.07 4.71
CA ASP A 120 -22.54 -1.49 3.88
C ASP A 120 -21.63 -2.36 4.76
N PRO A 121 -21.40 -3.63 4.43
CA PRO A 121 -20.60 -4.53 5.26
C PRO A 121 -19.18 -3.99 5.51
N ALA A 122 -18.68 -3.08 4.67
CA ALA A 122 -17.43 -2.37 4.89
C ALA A 122 -17.48 -1.33 6.03
N SER A 123 -18.66 -0.80 6.36
CA SER A 123 -18.87 0.16 7.45
C SER A 123 -19.05 -0.48 8.82
N HIS A 124 -19.09 -1.82 8.91
CA HIS A 124 -19.27 -2.51 10.17
C HIS A 124 -18.02 -2.34 11.07
N PRO A 125 -18.17 -2.05 12.39
CA PRO A 125 -17.02 -1.83 13.31
C PRO A 125 -16.13 -3.06 13.51
N GLY A 126 -16.60 -4.21 13.06
CA GLY A 126 -15.88 -5.49 13.03
C GLY A 126 -15.35 -5.89 11.65
N ALA A 127 -15.53 -5.06 10.62
CA ALA A 127 -15.11 -5.39 9.27
C ALA A 127 -13.59 -5.43 9.16
N VAL A 128 -13.08 -6.55 8.64
CA VAL A 128 -11.71 -6.69 8.18
C VAL A 128 -11.73 -6.52 6.67
N THR A 129 -11.07 -5.48 6.18
CA THR A 129 -11.02 -5.13 4.75
C THR A 129 -9.72 -5.58 4.11
N SER A 130 -9.74 -5.76 2.78
CA SER A 130 -8.54 -6.11 2.03
C SER A 130 -7.55 -4.93 1.98
N PRO A 131 -6.28 -5.11 2.36
CA PRO A 131 -5.26 -4.07 2.25
C PRO A 131 -4.68 -3.96 0.83
N MET A 132 -5.08 -4.83 -0.10
CA MET A 132 -4.53 -4.91 -1.45
C MET A 132 -5.56 -5.46 -2.45
N VAL A 133 -5.25 -5.30 -3.74
CA VAL A 133 -5.99 -5.95 -4.83
C VAL A 133 -5.39 -7.32 -5.10
N GLY A 134 -6.21 -8.35 -5.26
CA GLY A 134 -5.72 -9.70 -5.49
C GLY A 134 -6.81 -10.77 -5.56
N THR A 135 -6.41 -12.02 -5.38
CA THR A 135 -7.31 -13.18 -5.34
C THR A 135 -7.33 -13.77 -3.93
N VAL A 136 -8.51 -14.03 -3.38
CA VAL A 136 -8.66 -14.61 -2.04
C VAL A 136 -8.45 -16.11 -2.06
N TYR A 137 -7.75 -16.63 -1.06
CA TYR A 137 -7.71 -18.05 -0.74
C TYR A 137 -8.05 -18.28 0.72
N MET A 138 -9.01 -19.17 0.96
CA MET A 138 -9.45 -19.54 2.31
C MET A 138 -8.53 -20.58 2.95
N GLN A 139 -7.65 -21.21 2.17
CA GLN A 139 -6.77 -22.33 2.55
C GLN A 139 -5.30 -21.96 2.32
N ALA A 140 -4.40 -22.56 3.10
CA ALA A 140 -2.95 -22.35 2.93
C ALA A 140 -2.42 -22.93 1.62
N GLU A 141 -3.00 -24.05 1.19
CA GLU A 141 -2.68 -24.77 -0.02
C GLU A 141 -3.91 -25.58 -0.49
N PRO A 142 -3.99 -25.96 -1.78
CA PRO A 142 -5.13 -26.71 -2.30
C PRO A 142 -5.38 -28.01 -1.52
N GLY A 143 -6.57 -28.15 -0.94
CA GLY A 143 -6.97 -29.33 -0.17
C GLY A 143 -6.64 -29.28 1.33
N ALA A 144 -5.97 -28.23 1.82
CA ALA A 144 -5.79 -27.99 3.25
C ALA A 144 -7.11 -27.51 3.91
N PRO A 145 -7.29 -27.60 5.24
CA PRO A 145 -8.45 -26.98 5.88
C PRO A 145 -8.42 -25.45 5.70
N SER A 146 -9.61 -24.84 5.65
CA SER A 146 -9.72 -23.38 5.64
C SER A 146 -9.16 -22.79 6.94
N PHE A 147 -8.52 -21.63 6.87
CA PHE A 147 -7.99 -20.93 8.04
C PHE A 147 -9.08 -20.65 9.07
N ILE A 148 -10.26 -20.24 8.60
CA ILE A 148 -11.41 -19.89 9.44
C ILE A 148 -12.71 -20.46 8.89
N SER A 149 -13.72 -20.50 9.74
CA SER A 149 -15.12 -20.77 9.41
C SER A 149 -16.01 -19.86 10.26
N VAL A 150 -17.27 -19.70 9.87
CA VAL A 150 -18.23 -18.96 10.71
C VAL A 150 -18.35 -19.62 12.08
N GLY A 151 -18.20 -18.83 13.14
CA GLY A 151 -18.16 -19.28 14.53
C GLY A 151 -16.77 -19.56 15.08
N THR A 152 -15.70 -19.54 14.26
CA THR A 152 -14.33 -19.70 14.74
C THR A 152 -13.90 -18.52 15.61
N GLN A 153 -13.33 -18.80 16.79
CA GLN A 153 -12.65 -17.79 17.61
C GLN A 153 -11.21 -17.59 17.13
N VAL A 154 -10.81 -16.34 16.96
CA VAL A 154 -9.48 -15.92 16.50
C VAL A 154 -8.87 -14.93 17.49
N LYS A 155 -7.55 -14.91 17.56
CA LYS A 155 -6.76 -13.93 18.29
C LYS A 155 -6.20 -12.87 17.34
N GLU A 156 -5.80 -11.74 17.90
CA GLU A 156 -5.04 -10.75 17.14
C GLU A 156 -3.77 -11.41 16.55
N GLY A 157 -3.55 -11.19 15.26
CA GLY A 157 -2.44 -11.79 14.51
C GLY A 157 -2.74 -13.16 13.87
N ASP A 158 -3.83 -13.84 14.22
CA ASP A 158 -4.19 -15.12 13.59
C ASP A 158 -4.53 -14.92 12.10
N THR A 159 -4.07 -15.82 11.24
CA THR A 159 -4.37 -15.75 9.80
C THR A 159 -5.84 -16.01 9.54
N LEU A 160 -6.51 -15.07 8.87
CA LEU A 160 -7.92 -15.20 8.47
C LEU A 160 -8.05 -15.83 7.08
N LEU A 161 -7.25 -15.35 6.14
CA LEU A 161 -7.22 -15.81 4.75
C LEU A 161 -5.94 -15.30 4.08
N ILE A 162 -5.70 -15.71 2.84
CA ILE A 162 -4.61 -15.23 1.99
C ILE A 162 -5.18 -14.36 0.87
N VAL A 163 -4.49 -13.28 0.53
CA VAL A 163 -4.72 -12.53 -0.71
C VAL A 163 -3.47 -12.67 -1.59
N GLU A 164 -3.64 -13.27 -2.76
CA GLU A 164 -2.59 -13.36 -3.77
C GLU A 164 -2.54 -12.07 -4.58
N ALA A 165 -1.42 -11.36 -4.47
CA ALA A 165 -1.13 -10.19 -5.29
C ALA A 165 0.24 -10.36 -5.93
N MET A 166 0.32 -10.22 -7.27
CA MET A 166 1.57 -10.32 -8.02
C MET A 166 2.38 -11.60 -7.70
N LYS A 167 1.73 -12.77 -7.67
CA LYS A 167 2.32 -14.09 -7.34
C LYS A 167 2.85 -14.24 -5.91
N THR A 168 2.48 -13.33 -5.01
CA THR A 168 2.86 -13.38 -3.59
C THR A 168 1.64 -13.69 -2.75
N MET A 169 1.75 -14.70 -1.89
CA MET A 169 0.69 -15.14 -0.97
C MET A 169 0.73 -14.33 0.33
N ASN A 170 -0.01 -13.23 0.38
CA ASN A 170 -0.03 -12.34 1.53
C ASN A 170 -1.08 -12.78 2.55
N HIS A 171 -0.62 -13.12 3.75
CA HIS A 171 -1.49 -13.54 4.84
C HIS A 171 -2.20 -12.32 5.43
N ILE A 172 -3.51 -12.40 5.61
CA ILE A 172 -4.31 -11.34 6.23
C ILE A 172 -4.53 -11.70 7.71
N PRO A 173 -3.84 -11.04 8.65
CA PRO A 173 -3.98 -11.30 10.07
C PRO A 173 -5.28 -10.68 10.63
N ALA A 174 -5.80 -11.26 11.72
CA ALA A 174 -6.89 -10.67 12.47
C ALA A 174 -6.40 -9.39 13.19
N PRO A 175 -7.04 -8.23 12.99
CA PRO A 175 -6.61 -6.97 13.63
C PRO A 175 -6.92 -6.93 15.14
N LYS A 176 -7.79 -7.83 15.62
CA LYS A 176 -8.17 -7.96 17.03
C LYS A 176 -8.67 -9.38 17.28
N ALA A 177 -8.67 -9.80 18.55
CA ALA A 177 -9.34 -11.03 18.95
C ALA A 177 -10.87 -10.91 18.81
N GLY A 178 -11.53 -12.00 18.45
CA GLY A 178 -12.98 -12.03 18.25
C GLY A 178 -13.48 -13.35 17.68
N THR A 179 -14.76 -13.39 17.30
CA THR A 179 -15.40 -14.53 16.65
C THR A 179 -15.78 -14.17 15.21
N VAL A 180 -15.51 -15.07 14.27
CA VAL A 180 -15.87 -14.91 12.87
C VAL A 180 -17.39 -14.99 12.72
N LYS A 181 -18.04 -13.86 12.47
CA LYS A 181 -19.50 -13.80 12.33
C LYS A 181 -19.94 -14.05 10.90
N ARG A 182 -19.24 -13.47 9.93
CA ARG A 182 -19.51 -13.64 8.50
C ARG A 182 -18.22 -13.62 7.71
N ILE A 183 -18.18 -14.43 6.66
CA ILE A 183 -17.17 -14.38 5.60
C ILE A 183 -17.91 -13.84 4.37
N LEU A 184 -17.38 -12.77 3.78
CA LEU A 184 -18.02 -12.00 2.70
C LEU A 184 -17.41 -12.29 1.32
N VAL A 185 -16.40 -13.14 1.29
CA VAL A 185 -15.63 -13.51 0.11
C VAL A 185 -15.61 -15.02 -0.07
N GLU A 186 -15.42 -15.47 -1.30
CA GLU A 186 -15.31 -16.88 -1.67
C GLU A 186 -13.86 -17.23 -2.01
N ASP A 187 -13.54 -18.52 -1.95
CA ASP A 187 -12.23 -19.03 -2.37
C ASP A 187 -12.04 -18.83 -3.89
N GLY A 188 -10.90 -18.27 -4.28
CA GLY A 188 -10.58 -17.92 -5.67
C GLY A 188 -11.24 -16.64 -6.18
N ALA A 189 -11.98 -15.90 -5.34
CA ALA A 189 -12.64 -14.66 -5.76
C ALA A 189 -11.65 -13.48 -5.87
N PRO A 190 -11.78 -12.59 -6.87
CA PRO A 190 -11.03 -11.35 -6.93
C PRO A 190 -11.52 -10.37 -5.85
N VAL A 191 -10.60 -9.61 -5.27
CA VAL A 191 -10.89 -8.56 -4.29
C VAL A 191 -10.14 -7.28 -4.61
N GLU A 192 -10.74 -6.15 -4.25
CA GLU A 192 -10.19 -4.82 -4.41
C GLU A 192 -9.67 -4.26 -3.07
N PHE A 193 -8.87 -3.20 -3.14
CA PHE A 193 -8.45 -2.48 -1.94
C PHE A 193 -9.67 -1.93 -1.18
N GLY A 194 -9.72 -2.17 0.13
CA GLY A 194 -10.83 -1.75 1.00
C GLY A 194 -12.06 -2.64 0.92
N ALA A 195 -12.10 -3.65 0.06
CA ALA A 195 -13.23 -4.58 0.00
C ALA A 195 -13.38 -5.36 1.32
N PRO A 196 -14.60 -5.51 1.87
CA PRO A 196 -14.81 -6.20 3.13
C PRO A 196 -14.66 -7.71 2.95
N LEU A 197 -13.82 -8.33 3.79
CA LEU A 197 -13.47 -9.74 3.70
C LEU A 197 -14.23 -10.57 4.74
N VAL A 198 -14.15 -10.14 6.00
CA VAL A 198 -14.65 -10.89 7.17
C VAL A 198 -15.22 -9.90 8.18
N ILE A 199 -16.26 -10.31 8.90
CA ILE A 199 -16.78 -9.57 10.06
C ILE A 199 -16.42 -10.32 11.34
N LEU A 200 -15.69 -9.65 12.24
CA LEU A 200 -15.31 -10.13 13.57
C LEU A 200 -16.15 -9.43 14.65
N GLU A 201 -16.66 -10.20 15.62
CA GLU A 201 -17.36 -9.71 16.82
C GLU A 201 -16.62 -10.06 18.12
#